data_AF-A0A1H1AS32-F1
#
_entry.id   AF-A0A1H1AS32-F1
#
_cell.length_a   1.000
_cell.length_b   1.000
_cell.length_c   1.000
_cell.angle_alpha   90.00
_cell.angle_beta   90.00
_cell.angle_gamma   90.00
#
_symmetry.space_group_name_H-M   'P 1'
#
loop_
_entity.id
_entity.type
_entity.pdbx_description
1 polymer ?
#
loop_
_entity_poly.entity_id
_entity_poly.type
_entity_poly.pdbx_seq_one_letter_code
_entity_poly.pdbx_strand_id
1 'polypeptide(L)'
;MKLLLATLLLTGCVQGKAVESKDYTHRIELVTGGVCSATAVGSRTLLTAAHCVTTKPKVLVIDGTAAGVLDITLDGKDHALVSVTITFDHVAKVAATPKQGARVHWYGQPMGLEQVYGEGIVVGHKDDRYLIDGSQIWFGSSGAGLLNDQGQVVGVISGFVAKDQFKLGWAWPLAFTAEQLGAIK
;
A
#
# COMPACT_ATOMS: atom_id res chain seq x y z
N MET A 1 44.00 -28.58 -38.18
CA MET A 1 43.53 -27.76 -37.04
C MET A 1 42.18 -27.16 -37.43
N LYS A 2 41.05 -27.71 -36.96
CA LYS A 2 39.70 -27.27 -37.33
C LYS A 2 39.30 -26.08 -36.46
N LEU A 3 39.10 -24.91 -37.05
CA LEU A 3 38.49 -23.76 -36.39
C LEU A 3 36.97 -24.02 -36.30
N LEU A 4 36.46 -24.26 -35.09
CA LEU A 4 35.02 -24.20 -34.83
C LEU A 4 34.65 -22.74 -34.56
N LEU A 5 33.89 -22.15 -35.49
CA LEU A 5 33.27 -20.84 -35.32
C LEU A 5 31.98 -21.05 -34.51
N ALA A 6 31.99 -20.67 -33.24
CA ALA A 6 30.81 -20.69 -32.39
C ALA A 6 29.99 -19.41 -32.67
N THR A 7 28.88 -19.56 -33.39
CA THR A 7 27.87 -18.52 -33.59
C THR A 7 27.07 -18.34 -32.30
N LEU A 8 27.32 -17.23 -31.59
CA LEU A 8 26.58 -16.83 -30.42
C LEU A 8 25.24 -16.22 -30.86
N LEU A 9 24.15 -16.99 -30.78
CA LEU A 9 22.79 -16.51 -31.01
C LEU A 9 22.35 -15.66 -29.81
N LEU A 10 22.39 -14.33 -29.96
CA LEU A 10 21.79 -13.38 -29.03
C LEU A 10 20.26 -13.40 -29.20
N THR A 11 19.58 -14.29 -28.49
CA THR A 11 18.14 -14.18 -28.29
C THR A 11 17.87 -13.01 -27.35
N GLY A 12 17.48 -11.86 -27.90
CA GLY A 12 17.01 -10.73 -27.12
C GLY A 12 15.67 -11.06 -26.46
N CYS A 13 15.70 -11.42 -25.18
CA CYS A 13 14.49 -11.44 -24.37
C CYS A 13 14.02 -9.99 -24.22
N VAL A 14 12.88 -9.64 -24.82
CA VAL A 14 12.14 -8.44 -24.43
C VAL A 14 11.59 -8.70 -23.04
N GLN A 15 12.38 -8.41 -22.01
CA GLN A 15 11.88 -8.36 -20.64
C GLN A 15 10.96 -7.15 -20.55
N GLY A 16 9.65 -7.40 -20.42
CA GLY A 16 8.72 -6.35 -20.02
C GLY A 16 9.20 -5.69 -18.73
N LYS A 17 8.85 -4.41 -18.52
CA LYS A 17 9.18 -3.73 -17.26
C LYS A 17 8.67 -4.58 -16.08
N ALA A 18 9.52 -4.79 -15.09
CA ALA A 18 9.10 -5.43 -13.84
C ALA A 18 8.00 -4.59 -13.19
N VAL A 19 6.99 -5.27 -12.62
CA VAL A 19 5.97 -4.61 -11.80
C VAL A 19 6.65 -4.16 -10.51
N GLU A 20 6.62 -2.86 -10.26
CA GLU A 20 7.17 -2.24 -9.07
C GLU A 20 6.08 -2.03 -8.04
N SER A 21 6.45 -1.94 -6.76
CA SER A 21 5.47 -1.77 -5.69
C SER A 21 4.64 -0.49 -5.76
N LYS A 22 5.15 0.52 -6.45
CA LYS A 22 4.42 1.75 -6.74
C LYS A 22 3.24 1.54 -7.69
N ASP A 23 3.28 0.50 -8.54
CA ASP A 23 2.30 0.30 -9.62
C ASP A 23 0.93 -0.16 -9.09
N TYR A 24 0.86 -0.64 -7.84
CA TYR A 24 -0.38 -0.92 -7.12
C TYR A 24 -0.62 0.05 -5.95
N THR A 25 0.12 1.16 -5.87
CA THR A 25 -0.09 2.21 -4.87
C THR A 25 -0.77 3.41 -5.51
N HIS A 26 -1.89 3.84 -4.94
CA HIS A 26 -2.73 4.89 -5.51
C HIS A 26 -2.89 6.06 -4.54
N ARG A 27 -2.97 7.26 -5.11
CA ARG A 27 -3.40 8.46 -4.41
C ARG A 27 -4.92 8.46 -4.36
N ILE A 28 -5.50 8.63 -3.18
CA ILE A 28 -6.95 8.80 -3.03
C ILE A 28 -7.28 10.14 -2.40
N GLU A 29 -8.35 10.75 -2.87
CA GLU A 29 -8.88 12.00 -2.32
C GLU A 29 -10.39 11.94 -2.16
N LEU A 30 -10.88 12.63 -1.13
CA LEU A 30 -12.29 12.94 -1.02
C LEU A 30 -12.60 14.16 -1.90
N VAL A 31 -13.78 14.18 -2.52
CA VAL A 31 -14.26 15.35 -3.28
C VAL A 31 -14.34 16.61 -2.41
N THR A 32 -14.53 16.44 -1.09
CA THR A 32 -14.55 17.52 -0.10
C THR A 32 -13.15 17.98 0.33
N GLY A 33 -12.09 17.40 -0.24
CA GLY A 33 -10.69 17.66 0.13
C GLY A 33 -10.14 16.65 1.15
N GLY A 34 -8.80 16.59 1.20
CA GLY A 34 -8.04 15.60 1.96
C GLY A 34 -7.38 14.59 1.03
N VAL A 35 -6.13 14.22 1.35
CA VAL A 35 -5.33 13.27 0.57
C VAL A 35 -4.94 12.12 1.47
N CYS A 36 -5.06 10.91 0.94
CA CYS A 36 -4.57 9.68 1.53
C CYS A 36 -3.92 8.80 0.47
N SER A 37 -3.34 7.70 0.94
CA SER A 37 -2.81 6.61 0.15
C SER A 37 -3.76 5.42 0.14
N ALA A 38 -3.62 4.57 -0.87
CA ALA A 38 -4.26 3.27 -0.92
C ALA A 38 -3.38 2.27 -1.69
N THR A 39 -3.66 0.99 -1.50
CA THR A 39 -3.01 -0.09 -2.24
C THR A 39 -4.07 -0.95 -2.92
N ALA A 40 -3.97 -1.14 -4.24
CA ALA A 40 -4.81 -2.10 -4.94
C ALA A 40 -4.46 -3.52 -4.47
N VAL A 41 -5.46 -4.21 -3.91
CA VAL A 41 -5.35 -5.60 -3.44
C VAL A 41 -6.27 -6.55 -4.20
N GLY A 42 -7.11 -6.00 -5.07
CA GLY A 42 -7.94 -6.70 -6.04
C GLY A 42 -8.10 -5.83 -7.29
N SER A 43 -8.57 -6.42 -8.39
CA SER A 43 -8.79 -5.71 -9.66
C SER A 43 -9.71 -4.50 -9.52
N ARG A 44 -10.55 -4.43 -8.47
CA ARG A 44 -11.44 -3.30 -8.17
C ARG A 44 -11.51 -2.99 -6.68
N THR A 45 -10.52 -3.42 -5.91
CA THR A 45 -10.51 -3.26 -4.46
C THR A 45 -9.23 -2.57 -4.00
N LEU A 46 -9.40 -1.43 -3.35
CA LEU A 46 -8.33 -0.72 -2.65
C LEU A 46 -8.33 -1.09 -1.17
N LEU A 47 -7.17 -1.33 -0.60
CA LEU A 47 -6.91 -1.34 0.83
C LEU A 47 -6.39 0.04 1.25
N THR A 48 -6.99 0.65 2.25
CA THR A 48 -6.58 1.96 2.79
C THR A 48 -6.86 2.04 4.30
N ALA A 49 -6.54 3.18 4.91
CA ALA A 49 -6.87 3.44 6.30
C ALA A 49 -8.35 3.82 6.41
N ALA A 50 -9.06 3.28 7.41
CA ALA A 50 -10.50 3.51 7.55
C ALA A 50 -10.82 4.99 7.75
N HIS A 51 -9.99 5.72 8.52
CA HIS A 51 -10.19 7.15 8.76
C HIS A 51 -10.19 7.99 7.48
N CYS A 52 -9.51 7.54 6.41
CA CYS A 52 -9.53 8.21 5.10
C CYS A 52 -10.90 8.13 4.40
N VAL A 53 -11.75 7.19 4.78
CA VAL A 53 -13.07 6.93 4.16
C VAL A 53 -14.23 6.91 5.16
N THR A 54 -14.02 7.42 6.38
CA THR A 54 -15.04 7.44 7.46
C THR A 54 -16.33 8.16 7.09
N THR A 55 -16.26 9.13 6.16
CA THR A 55 -17.42 9.86 5.64
C THR A 55 -18.33 9.02 4.74
N LYS A 56 -17.92 7.78 4.42
CA LYS A 56 -18.60 6.86 3.48
C LYS A 56 -18.87 7.54 2.14
N PRO A 57 -17.82 8.04 1.47
CA PRO A 57 -17.98 8.78 0.22
C PRO A 57 -18.63 7.90 -0.86
N LYS A 58 -19.44 8.52 -1.71
CA LYS A 58 -19.99 7.86 -2.92
C LYS A 58 -19.01 7.89 -4.09
N VAL A 59 -18.06 8.83 -4.06
CA VAL A 59 -17.03 9.02 -5.08
C VAL A 59 -15.69 9.30 -4.39
N LEU A 60 -14.64 8.64 -4.87
CA LEU A 60 -13.24 8.97 -4.59
C LEU A 60 -12.59 9.50 -5.86
N VAL A 61 -11.64 10.41 -5.72
CA VAL A 61 -10.69 10.72 -6.80
C VAL A 61 -9.48 9.83 -6.59
N ILE A 62 -9.20 8.96 -7.55
CA ILE A 62 -8.11 7.98 -7.52
C ILE A 62 -7.16 8.33 -8.65
N ASP A 63 -5.94 8.75 -8.32
CA ASP A 63 -4.93 9.23 -9.27
C ASP A 63 -5.50 10.27 -10.28
N GLY A 64 -6.28 11.23 -9.75
CA GLY A 64 -6.92 12.27 -10.55
C GLY A 64 -8.21 11.84 -11.28
N THR A 65 -8.58 10.56 -11.21
CA THR A 65 -9.79 10.01 -11.87
C THR A 65 -10.92 9.80 -10.87
N ALA A 66 -12.11 10.35 -11.15
CA ALA A 66 -13.29 10.11 -10.32
C ALA A 66 -13.77 8.65 -10.47
N ALA A 67 -13.92 7.96 -9.33
CA ALA A 67 -14.39 6.58 -9.25
C ALA A 67 -15.54 6.47 -8.24
N GLY A 68 -16.61 5.80 -8.63
CA GLY A 68 -17.70 5.47 -7.72
C GLY A 68 -17.26 4.45 -6.68
N VAL A 69 -17.67 4.65 -5.43
CA VAL A 69 -17.50 3.68 -4.34
C VAL A 69 -18.70 2.76 -4.29
N LEU A 70 -18.45 1.46 -4.48
CA LEU A 70 -19.45 0.41 -4.51
C LEU A 70 -19.71 -0.15 -3.11
N ASP A 71 -18.66 -0.38 -2.34
CA ASP A 71 -18.72 -0.91 -0.98
C ASP A 71 -17.52 -0.45 -0.15
N ILE A 72 -17.70 -0.36 1.16
CA ILE A 72 -16.63 -0.14 2.14
C ILE A 72 -16.77 -1.18 3.24
N THR A 73 -15.80 -2.07 3.34
CA THR A 73 -15.70 -3.10 4.38
C THR A 73 -14.60 -2.71 5.37
N LEU A 74 -14.95 -2.64 6.66
CA LEU A 74 -14.02 -2.28 7.75
C LEU A 74 -13.66 -3.51 8.59
N ASP A 75 -12.44 -3.56 9.11
CA ASP A 75 -11.97 -4.62 10.02
C ASP A 75 -11.95 -4.23 11.50
N GLY A 76 -12.25 -2.97 11.81
CA GLY A 76 -12.23 -2.44 13.19
C GLY A 76 -10.83 -2.05 13.71
N LYS A 77 -9.77 -2.12 12.90
CA LYS A 77 -8.39 -1.74 13.24
C LYS A 77 -7.85 -0.65 12.32
N ASP A 78 -8.70 0.32 11.97
CA ASP A 78 -8.41 1.40 11.03
C ASP A 78 -8.00 0.93 9.63
N HIS A 79 -8.50 -0.22 9.18
CA HIS A 79 -8.37 -0.64 7.77
C HIS A 79 -9.73 -0.66 7.07
N ALA A 80 -9.70 -0.33 5.78
CA ALA A 80 -10.84 -0.41 4.90
C ALA A 80 -10.48 -1.09 3.58
N LEU A 81 -11.30 -2.05 3.17
CA LEU A 81 -11.39 -2.51 1.80
C LEU A 81 -12.47 -1.68 1.09
N VAL A 82 -12.09 -0.99 0.02
CA VAL A 82 -12.97 -0.11 -0.75
C VAL A 82 -13.13 -0.67 -2.15
N SER A 83 -14.33 -1.14 -2.47
CA SER A 83 -14.66 -1.59 -3.82
C SER A 83 -15.06 -0.41 -4.69
N VAL A 84 -14.50 -0.31 -5.90
CA VAL A 84 -14.65 0.88 -6.77
C VAL A 84 -15.09 0.54 -8.21
N THR A 85 -15.48 1.57 -8.96
CA THR A 85 -15.93 1.43 -10.36
C THR A 85 -14.81 1.37 -11.40
N ILE A 86 -13.56 1.70 -11.04
CA ILE A 86 -12.41 1.57 -11.93
C ILE A 86 -11.70 0.23 -11.74
N THR A 87 -10.79 -0.13 -12.65
CA THR A 87 -9.97 -1.34 -12.56
C THR A 87 -8.49 -1.02 -12.36
N PHE A 88 -7.79 -1.91 -11.65
CA PHE A 88 -6.34 -1.86 -11.45
C PHE A 88 -5.66 -3.02 -12.18
N ASP A 89 -4.60 -2.71 -12.94
CA ASP A 89 -3.83 -3.71 -13.69
C ASP A 89 -2.85 -4.47 -12.81
N HIS A 90 -2.45 -3.87 -11.69
CA HIS A 90 -1.50 -4.42 -10.73
C HIS A 90 -2.12 -4.43 -9.34
N VAL A 91 -1.95 -5.54 -8.63
CA VAL A 91 -2.50 -5.75 -7.29
C VAL A 91 -1.45 -6.38 -6.40
N ALA A 92 -1.40 -5.94 -5.14
CA ALA A 92 -0.57 -6.54 -4.12
C ALA A 92 -1.30 -7.70 -3.45
N LYS A 93 -0.53 -8.72 -3.05
CA LYS A 93 -1.03 -9.76 -2.14
C LYS A 93 -0.95 -9.26 -0.71
N VAL A 94 -1.91 -9.66 0.11
CA VAL A 94 -1.85 -9.49 1.57
C VAL A 94 -1.04 -10.64 2.17
N ALA A 95 -0.16 -10.31 3.12
CA ALA A 95 0.66 -11.25 3.86
C ALA A 95 0.50 -11.07 5.37
N ALA A 96 1.15 -11.95 6.14
CA ALA A 96 1.10 -11.91 7.59
C ALA A 96 1.78 -10.65 8.15
N THR A 97 1.33 -10.23 9.33
CA THR A 97 1.90 -9.12 10.10
C THR A 97 3.42 -9.28 10.27
N PRO A 98 4.19 -8.19 10.11
CA PRO A 98 5.64 -8.28 10.17
C PRO A 98 6.10 -8.48 11.62
N LYS A 99 7.24 -9.16 11.79
CA LYS A 99 7.90 -9.28 13.11
C LYS A 99 8.73 -8.03 13.40
N GLN A 100 9.00 -7.76 14.67
CA GLN A 100 9.99 -6.77 15.06
C GLN A 100 11.35 -7.11 14.43
N GLY A 101 12.05 -6.09 13.93
CA GLY A 101 13.27 -6.20 13.14
C GLY A 101 13.04 -6.42 11.64
N ALA A 102 11.81 -6.67 11.18
CA ALA A 102 11.52 -6.79 9.76
C ALA A 102 11.70 -5.45 9.03
N ARG A 103 12.29 -5.50 7.83
CA ARG A 103 12.30 -4.37 6.90
C ARG A 103 10.91 -4.25 6.26
N VAL A 104 10.49 -3.02 6.08
CA VAL A 104 9.29 -2.66 5.33
C VAL A 104 9.59 -1.47 4.43
N HIS A 105 8.90 -1.39 3.30
CA HIS A 105 8.93 -0.22 2.43
C HIS A 105 7.52 0.14 1.99
N TRP A 106 7.33 1.34 1.45
CA TRP A 106 6.05 1.81 0.96
C TRP A 106 6.24 2.87 -0.11
N TYR A 107 5.19 3.06 -0.90
CA TYR A 107 4.95 4.30 -1.61
C TYR A 107 3.74 4.97 -0.96
N GLY A 108 3.73 6.29 -0.89
CA GLY A 108 2.59 7.02 -0.32
C GLY A 108 2.51 8.45 -0.81
N GLN A 109 1.58 9.22 -0.23
CA GLN A 109 1.34 10.61 -0.62
C GLN A 109 1.51 11.62 0.51
N PRO A 110 2.69 11.65 1.18
CA PRO A 110 2.94 12.57 2.28
C PRO A 110 2.81 14.02 1.78
N MET A 111 2.02 14.81 2.50
CA MET A 111 1.72 16.21 2.18
C MET A 111 1.17 16.42 0.76
N GLY A 112 0.58 15.39 0.16
CA GLY A 112 0.06 15.44 -1.21
C GLY A 112 1.11 15.23 -2.31
N LEU A 113 2.39 15.01 -1.98
CA LEU A 113 3.41 14.62 -2.95
C LEU A 113 3.08 13.24 -3.52
N GLU A 114 3.32 13.02 -4.81
CA GLU A 114 2.95 11.74 -5.45
C GLU A 114 4.05 10.68 -5.32
N GLN A 115 3.63 9.46 -5.01
CA GLN A 115 4.47 8.25 -5.01
C GLN A 115 5.84 8.45 -4.32
N VAL A 116 5.83 9.04 -3.12
CA VAL A 116 7.05 9.16 -2.33
C VAL A 116 7.40 7.79 -1.76
N TYR A 117 8.56 7.27 -2.15
CA TYR A 117 9.14 6.06 -1.57
C TYR A 117 9.58 6.32 -0.14
N GLY A 118 9.25 5.40 0.75
CA GLY A 118 9.83 5.32 2.08
C GLY A 118 10.21 3.89 2.44
N GLU A 119 11.16 3.77 3.35
CA GLU A 119 11.58 2.49 3.91
C GLU A 119 11.86 2.63 5.40
N GLY A 120 11.78 1.51 6.10
CA GLY A 120 11.91 1.48 7.53
C GLY A 120 12.05 0.09 8.11
N ILE A 121 12.14 0.04 9.43
CA ILE A 121 12.22 -1.20 10.20
C ILE A 121 11.09 -1.19 11.23
N VAL A 122 10.48 -2.35 11.45
CA VAL A 122 9.56 -2.53 12.58
C VAL A 122 10.37 -2.55 13.88
N VAL A 123 10.33 -1.47 14.65
CA VAL A 123 11.20 -1.28 15.82
C VAL A 123 10.60 -1.78 17.13
N GLY A 124 9.28 -1.99 17.19
CA GLY A 124 8.60 -2.39 18.41
C GLY A 124 7.12 -2.62 18.23
N HIS A 125 6.47 -3.07 19.31
CA HIS A 125 5.01 -3.20 19.38
C HIS A 125 4.50 -2.44 20.60
N LYS A 126 3.31 -1.84 20.47
CA LYS A 126 2.63 -1.14 21.56
C LYS A 126 1.12 -1.15 21.34
N ASP A 127 0.37 -1.64 22.33
CA ASP A 127 -1.11 -1.68 22.32
C ASP A 127 -1.65 -2.29 21.01
N ASP A 128 -1.21 -3.50 20.67
CA ASP A 128 -1.44 -4.24 19.41
C ASP A 128 -0.97 -3.58 18.10
N ARG A 129 -0.42 -2.37 18.12
CA ARG A 129 0.22 -1.75 16.95
C ARG A 129 1.66 -2.20 16.86
N TYR A 130 2.20 -2.18 15.65
CA TYR A 130 3.64 -2.19 15.44
C TYR A 130 4.12 -0.80 15.03
N LEU A 131 5.32 -0.47 15.51
CA LEU A 131 5.96 0.83 15.34
C LEU A 131 7.05 0.72 14.28
N ILE A 132 7.16 1.74 13.45
CA ILE A 132 8.04 1.77 12.29
C ILE A 132 8.98 2.96 12.45
N ASP A 133 10.28 2.70 12.41
CA ASP A 133 11.24 3.76 12.16
C ASP A 133 11.16 4.13 10.68
N GLY A 134 10.40 5.18 10.39
CA GLY A 134 10.00 5.57 9.04
C GLY A 134 9.79 7.07 8.97
N SER A 135 10.87 7.80 8.73
CA SER A 135 10.87 9.27 8.78
C SER A 135 9.98 9.94 7.74
N GLN A 136 9.61 9.26 6.64
CA GLN A 136 8.68 9.81 5.64
C GLN A 136 7.20 9.61 6.00
N ILE A 137 6.87 8.87 7.07
CA ILE A 137 5.47 8.70 7.50
C ILE A 137 4.98 10.03 8.06
N TRP A 138 3.95 10.59 7.41
CA TRP A 138 3.36 11.88 7.75
C TRP A 138 1.91 11.98 7.26
N PHE A 139 1.26 13.13 7.43
CA PHE A 139 -0.06 13.39 6.87
C PHE A 139 -0.08 13.10 5.37
N GLY A 140 -1.10 12.37 4.91
CA GLY A 140 -1.22 11.92 3.51
C GLY A 140 -0.60 10.56 3.22
N SER A 141 0.31 10.04 4.06
CA SER A 141 0.76 8.64 3.96
C SER A 141 -0.26 7.64 4.49
N SER A 142 -1.28 8.10 5.21
CA SER A 142 -2.36 7.27 5.74
C SER A 142 -2.98 6.42 4.65
N GLY A 143 -3.05 5.11 4.88
CA GLY A 143 -3.61 4.15 3.93
C GLY A 143 -2.61 3.49 2.99
N ALA A 144 -1.34 3.90 3.01
CA ALA A 144 -0.30 3.24 2.22
C ALA A 144 -0.03 1.84 2.78
N GLY A 145 0.05 0.85 1.89
CA GLY A 145 0.50 -0.49 2.25
C GLY A 145 1.97 -0.49 2.66
N LEU A 146 2.26 -1.08 3.82
CA LEU A 146 3.61 -1.48 4.21
C LEU A 146 3.93 -2.80 3.55
N LEU A 147 5.02 -2.84 2.81
CA LEU A 147 5.39 -3.94 1.94
C LEU A 147 6.62 -4.65 2.46
N ASN A 148 6.59 -5.98 2.44
CA ASN A 148 7.79 -6.79 2.64
C ASN A 148 8.66 -6.83 1.37
N ASP A 149 9.82 -7.48 1.44
CA ASP A 149 10.76 -7.61 0.30
C ASP A 149 10.18 -8.38 -0.90
N GLN A 150 9.03 -9.04 -0.74
CA GLN A 150 8.29 -9.72 -1.81
C GLN A 150 7.18 -8.85 -2.43
N GLY A 151 7.07 -7.58 -2.02
CA GLY A 151 6.01 -6.67 -2.48
C GLY A 151 4.62 -7.01 -1.92
N GLN A 152 4.52 -7.77 -0.83
CA GLN A 152 3.24 -8.12 -0.21
C GLN A 152 2.90 -7.15 0.91
N VAL A 153 1.63 -6.77 1.02
CA VAL A 153 1.13 -5.88 2.08
C VAL A 153 1.09 -6.63 3.41
N VAL A 154 1.87 -6.17 4.38
CA VAL A 154 1.93 -6.72 5.74
C VAL A 154 1.20 -5.83 6.77
N GLY A 155 0.71 -4.68 6.33
CA GLY A 155 -0.30 -3.84 6.98
C GLY A 155 -0.35 -2.46 6.36
N VAL A 156 -0.98 -1.50 7.04
CA VAL A 156 -1.32 -0.21 6.45
C VAL A 156 -0.86 0.91 7.39
N ILE A 157 -0.19 1.93 6.83
CA ILE A 157 0.18 3.13 7.58
C ILE A 157 -1.10 3.80 8.08
N SER A 158 -1.25 3.90 9.39
CA SER A 158 -2.42 4.52 10.02
C SER A 158 -2.07 5.86 10.67
N GLY A 159 -0.84 6.02 11.17
CA GLY A 159 -0.39 7.32 11.66
C GLY A 159 1.07 7.33 12.11
N PHE A 160 1.41 8.32 12.93
CA PHE A 160 2.70 8.44 13.58
C PHE A 160 2.56 8.90 15.03
N VAL A 161 3.61 8.69 15.81
CA VAL A 161 3.85 9.31 17.11
C VAL A 161 5.10 10.16 16.98
N ALA A 162 5.05 11.39 17.48
CA ALA A 162 6.18 12.30 17.45
C ALA A 162 6.34 12.99 18.81
N LYS A 163 7.59 13.10 19.27
CA LYS A 163 7.99 13.90 20.42
C LYS A 163 9.41 14.41 20.18
N ASP A 164 9.57 15.73 20.13
CA ASP A 164 10.85 16.38 19.81
C ASP A 164 11.42 15.85 18.48
N GLN A 165 12.66 15.35 18.48
CA GLN A 165 13.31 14.76 17.30
C GLN A 165 12.93 13.28 17.08
N PHE A 166 12.19 12.68 18.00
CA PHE A 166 11.79 11.28 17.92
C PHE A 166 10.45 11.15 17.19
N LYS A 167 10.43 10.39 16.09
CA LYS A 167 9.21 10.08 15.35
C LYS A 167 9.20 8.62 14.94
N LEU A 168 8.07 7.95 15.17
CA LEU A 168 7.80 6.62 14.64
C LEU A 168 6.46 6.63 13.92
N GLY A 169 6.41 6.00 12.75
CA GLY A 169 5.15 5.59 12.17
C GLY A 169 4.54 4.43 12.96
N TRP A 170 3.26 4.15 12.73
CA TRP A 170 2.63 2.97 13.29
C TRP A 170 1.52 2.45 12.38
N ALA A 171 1.29 1.15 12.50
CA ALA A 171 0.28 0.40 11.77
C ALA A 171 -0.33 -0.67 12.69
N TRP A 172 -1.56 -1.06 12.39
CA TRP A 172 -2.20 -2.20 13.04
C TRP A 172 -1.97 -3.47 12.21
N PRO A 173 -1.93 -4.66 12.84
CA PRO A 173 -2.17 -5.92 12.16
C PRO A 173 -3.51 -5.88 11.42
N LEU A 174 -3.54 -6.35 10.17
CA LEU A 174 -4.79 -6.52 9.42
C LEU A 174 -5.70 -7.51 10.15
N ALA A 175 -6.97 -7.16 10.33
CA ALA A 175 -7.93 -7.94 11.09
C ALA A 175 -9.15 -8.40 10.27
N PHE A 176 -9.05 -8.37 8.94
CA PHE A 176 -10.11 -8.87 8.05
C PHE A 176 -10.38 -10.35 8.27
N THR A 177 -11.65 -10.74 8.25
CA THR A 177 -12.05 -12.15 8.25
C THR A 177 -11.71 -12.80 6.91
N ALA A 178 -11.64 -14.13 6.89
CA ALA A 178 -11.44 -14.89 5.66
C ALA A 178 -12.54 -14.60 4.61
N GLU A 179 -13.78 -14.37 5.06
CA GLU A 179 -14.89 -13.99 4.19
C GLU A 179 -14.67 -12.61 3.56
N GLN A 180 -14.24 -11.62 4.34
CA GLN A 180 -13.95 -10.28 3.84
C GLN A 180 -12.79 -10.30 2.81
N LEU A 181 -11.73 -11.06 3.08
CA LEU A 181 -10.63 -11.24 2.14
C LEU A 181 -11.05 -12.03 0.89
N GLY A 182 -11.95 -13.01 1.03
CA GLY A 182 -12.50 -13.78 -0.09
C GLY A 182 -13.44 -12.98 -0.99
N ALA A 183 -13.95 -11.83 -0.52
CA ALA A 183 -14.81 -10.93 -1.28
C ALA A 183 -14.04 -9.90 -2.13
N ILE A 184 -12.71 -9.84 -2.03
CA ILE A 184 -11.85 -8.99 -2.85
C ILE A 184 -12.02 -9.39 -4.32
N LYS A 185 -12.27 -8.39 -5.18
CA LYS A 185 -12.48 -8.56 -6.64
C LYS A 185 -11.31 -7.98 -7.40
#